data_AF-A0A7S1F347-F1
#
_entry.id   AF-A0A7S1F347-F1
#
_cell.length_a   1.000
_cell.length_b   1.000
_cell.length_c   1.000
_cell.angle_alpha   90.00
_cell.angle_beta   90.00
_cell.angle_gamma   90.00
#
_symmetry.space_group_name_H-M   'P 1'
#
loop_
_entity.id
_entity.type
_entity.pdbx_description
1 polymer ?
#
loop_
_entity_poly.entity_id
_entity_poly.type
_entity_poly.pdbx_seq_one_letter_code
_entity_poly.pdbx_strand_id
1 'polypeptide(L)'
;TTDDLSLAVTSYIWQCAAHTVHYALPEGTRVVVLEELNDTTVQELRLLSASSPDVLGLDTEWSHSGRSVALLQLAARGTCLLLKRPVLESPPGDLVALLEDPGVLKCGVGIAQDLRLLEEQFGLRTKG
;
A
#
# COMPACT_ATOMS: atom_id res chain seq x y z
N THR A 1 -1.90 -21.80 6.20
CA THR A 1 -0.86 -20.75 6.23
C THR A 1 -1.45 -19.36 6.05
N THR A 2 -2.72 -19.17 6.44
CA THR A 2 -3.49 -17.92 6.41
C THR A 2 -3.19 -17.00 7.60
N ASP A 3 -2.38 -17.47 8.56
CA ASP A 3 -2.09 -16.75 9.80
C ASP A 3 -1.01 -15.66 9.65
N ASP A 4 -0.26 -15.66 8.54
CA ASP A 4 0.82 -14.69 8.31
C ASP A 4 0.31 -13.37 7.69
N LEU A 5 -0.77 -13.43 6.91
CA LEU A 5 -1.38 -12.25 6.28
C LEU A 5 -2.22 -11.43 7.26
N SER A 6 -2.78 -12.05 8.31
CA SER A 6 -3.52 -11.33 9.36
C SER A 6 -2.60 -10.57 10.31
N LEU A 7 -1.36 -11.03 10.49
CA LEU A 7 -0.33 -10.35 11.29
C LEU A 7 0.25 -9.13 10.57
N ALA A 8 0.44 -9.20 9.25
CA ALA A 8 0.88 -8.05 8.45
C ALA A 8 -0.17 -6.92 8.42
N VAL A 9 -1.45 -7.27 8.34
CA VAL A 9 -2.56 -6.28 8.30
C VAL A 9 -2.80 -5.62 9.67
N THR A 10 -2.40 -6.27 10.77
CA THR A 10 -2.55 -5.73 12.14
C THR A 10 -1.38 -4.87 12.61
N SER A 11 -0.19 -4.99 12.01
CA SER A 11 0.96 -4.15 12.36
C SER A 11 1.05 -2.84 11.57
N TYR A 12 0.48 -2.77 10.37
CA TYR A 12 0.87 -1.75 9.40
C TYR A 12 -0.08 -0.55 9.24
N ILE A 13 -1.37 -0.66 9.55
CA ILE A 13 -2.29 0.45 9.21
C ILE A 13 -2.25 1.61 10.24
N TRP A 14 -1.77 1.41 11.49
CA TRP A 14 -1.85 2.45 12.53
C TRP A 14 -0.78 2.37 13.64
N GLN A 15 0.52 2.40 13.33
CA GLN A 15 1.55 2.53 14.39
C GLN A 15 1.65 3.96 14.97
N CYS A 16 0.50 4.54 15.32
CA CYS A 16 0.33 5.71 16.17
C CYS A 16 -0.25 5.28 17.54
N ALA A 17 0.32 4.25 18.18
CA ALA A 17 0.26 4.08 19.64
C ALA A 17 1.18 2.92 20.05
N ALA A 18 2.27 3.25 20.74
CA ALA A 18 3.27 2.31 21.24
C ALA A 18 2.79 1.42 22.40
N HIS A 19 1.56 0.89 22.38
CA HIS A 19 1.09 -0.08 23.37
C HIS A 19 0.16 -1.10 22.70
N THR A 20 0.35 -2.35 23.09
CA THR A 20 -0.31 -3.58 22.63
C THR A 20 -1.85 -3.48 22.69
N VAL A 21 -2.46 -2.85 21.70
CA VAL A 21 -3.91 -2.90 21.47
C VAL A 21 -4.11 -3.72 20.21
N HIS A 22 -4.87 -4.82 20.32
CA HIS A 22 -5.34 -5.56 19.15
C HIS A 22 -6.20 -4.61 18.31
N TYR A 23 -5.62 -4.03 17.26
CA TYR A 23 -6.33 -3.16 16.34
C TYR A 23 -7.19 -4.02 15.42
N ALA A 24 -8.51 -3.94 15.58
CA ALA A 24 -9.44 -4.46 14.60
C ALA A 24 -9.57 -3.43 13.46
N LEU A 25 -9.54 -3.90 12.21
CA LEU A 25 -9.90 -3.03 11.10
C LEU A 25 -11.34 -2.51 11.29
N PRO A 26 -11.63 -1.26 10.87
CA PRO A 26 -13.00 -0.77 10.87
C PRO A 26 -13.95 -1.73 10.17
N GLU A 27 -15.16 -1.89 10.70
CA GLU A 27 -16.18 -2.77 10.10
C GLU A 27 -16.42 -2.39 8.63
N GLY A 28 -16.52 -3.40 7.76
CA GLY A 28 -16.69 -3.20 6.32
C GLY A 28 -15.42 -2.84 5.56
N THR A 29 -14.24 -2.82 6.21
CA THR A 29 -12.96 -2.63 5.51
C THR A 29 -12.72 -3.79 4.54
N ARG A 30 -12.53 -3.47 3.25
CA ARG A 30 -12.16 -4.45 2.22
C ARG A 30 -10.65 -4.51 2.09
N VAL A 31 -10.08 -5.71 2.28
CA VAL A 31 -8.65 -5.97 2.06
C VAL A 31 -8.52 -6.83 0.81
N VAL A 32 -7.71 -6.40 -0.15
CA VAL A 32 -7.48 -7.11 -1.41
C VAL A 32 -6.00 -7.35 -1.61
N VAL A 33 -5.61 -8.61 -1.83
CA VAL A 33 -4.23 -9.01 -2.13
C VAL A 33 -4.05 -9.12 -3.63
N LEU A 34 -3.09 -8.38 -4.18
CA LEU A 34 -2.76 -8.32 -5.59
C LEU A 34 -1.38 -8.95 -5.79
N GLU A 35 -1.36 -10.20 -6.23
CA GLU A 35 -0.13 -11.01 -6.30
C GLU A 35 0.66 -10.81 -7.60
N GLU A 36 -0.02 -10.46 -8.68
CA GLU A 36 0.52 -10.33 -10.02
C GLU A 36 -0.21 -9.23 -10.81
N LEU A 37 0.41 -8.76 -11.89
CA LEU A 37 -0.23 -7.81 -12.79
C LEU A 37 -1.22 -8.53 -13.73
N ASN A 38 -2.51 -8.28 -13.53
CA ASN A 38 -3.60 -8.78 -14.35
C ASN A 38 -4.78 -7.79 -14.35
N ASP A 39 -5.86 -8.12 -15.05
CA ASP A 39 -7.04 -7.26 -15.16
C ASP A 39 -7.68 -6.93 -13.80
N THR A 40 -7.66 -7.87 -12.85
CA THR A 40 -8.15 -7.65 -11.48
C THR A 40 -7.33 -6.59 -10.76
N THR A 41 -6.00 -6.66 -10.85
CA THR A 41 -5.08 -5.66 -10.28
C THR A 41 -5.36 -4.26 -10.83
N VAL A 42 -5.53 -4.15 -12.15
CA VAL A 42 -5.87 -2.89 -12.81
C VAL A 42 -7.24 -2.38 -12.35
N GLN A 43 -8.24 -3.26 -12.25
CA GLN A 43 -9.59 -2.91 -11.83
C GLN A 43 -9.62 -2.38 -10.38
N GLU A 44 -8.95 -3.05 -9.44
CA GLU A 44 -8.93 -2.62 -8.03
C GLU A 44 -8.21 -1.27 -7.85
N LEU A 45 -7.13 -1.03 -8.59
CA LEU A 45 -6.47 0.28 -8.60
C LEU A 45 -7.39 1.38 -9.13
N ARG A 46 -8.13 1.11 -10.21
CA ARG A 46 -9.12 2.06 -10.74
C ARG A 46 -10.25 2.31 -9.76
N LEU A 47 -10.74 1.29 -9.06
CA LEU A 47 -11.76 1.44 -8.03
C LEU A 47 -11.26 2.30 -6.87
N LEU A 48 -10.02 2.10 -6.44
CA LEU A 48 -9.39 2.92 -5.41
C LEU A 48 -9.27 4.39 -5.86
N SER A 49 -8.75 4.63 -7.07
CA SER A 49 -8.61 5.97 -7.64
C SER A 49 -9.96 6.66 -7.88
N ALA A 50 -10.97 5.93 -8.36
CA ALA A 50 -12.32 6.45 -8.61
C ALA A 50 -13.02 6.89 -7.32
N SER A 51 -12.59 6.41 -6.15
CA SER A 51 -13.07 6.90 -4.86
C SER A 51 -12.64 8.35 -4.55
N SER A 52 -11.82 8.95 -5.42
CA SER A 52 -11.30 10.32 -5.33
C SER A 52 -10.77 10.63 -3.91
N PRO A 53 -9.74 9.91 -3.46
CA PRO A 53 -9.25 10.07 -2.10
C PRO A 53 -8.47 11.39 -1.96
N ASP A 54 -8.78 12.18 -0.93
CA ASP A 54 -7.96 13.34 -0.55
C ASP A 54 -6.65 12.90 0.14
N VAL A 55 -6.68 11.72 0.78
CA VAL A 55 -5.59 11.13 1.54
C VAL A 55 -5.46 9.66 1.16
N LEU A 56 -4.23 9.23 0.88
CA LEU A 56 -3.87 7.85 0.59
C LEU A 56 -2.88 7.37 1.65
N GLY A 57 -3.31 6.38 2.45
CA GLY A 57 -2.43 5.63 3.32
C GLY A 57 -1.44 4.84 2.49
N LEU A 58 -0.15 4.91 2.84
CA LEU A 58 0.94 4.21 2.17
C LEU A 58 1.87 3.60 3.22
N ASP A 59 2.23 2.34 3.01
CA ASP A 59 3.28 1.68 3.78
C ASP A 59 3.92 0.55 2.97
N THR A 60 5.13 0.11 3.35
CA THR A 60 5.80 -1.02 2.69
C THR A 60 6.42 -2.03 3.65
N GLU A 61 6.32 -3.30 3.28
CA GLU A 61 7.02 -4.40 3.95
C GLU A 61 8.28 -4.75 3.18
N TRP A 62 9.38 -4.99 3.87
CA TRP A 62 10.66 -5.30 3.25
C TRP A 62 11.01 -6.77 3.43
N SER A 63 11.80 -7.31 2.52
CA SER A 63 12.44 -8.62 2.69
C SER A 63 13.22 -8.68 4.01
N HIS A 64 13.51 -9.88 4.50
CA HIS A 64 14.24 -10.10 5.76
C HIS A 64 15.61 -9.38 5.85
N SER A 65 16.19 -8.99 4.71
CA SER A 65 17.43 -8.21 4.64
C SER A 65 17.25 -6.71 4.86
N GLY A 66 16.00 -6.21 4.86
CA GLY A 66 15.64 -4.80 4.93
C GLY A 66 15.99 -3.98 3.69
N ARG A 67 16.44 -4.61 2.60
CA ARG A 67 16.97 -3.92 1.42
C ARG A 67 16.03 -3.84 0.23
N SER A 68 14.93 -4.59 0.28
CA SER A 68 14.06 -4.74 -0.88
C SER A 68 12.61 -4.75 -0.45
N VAL A 69 11.79 -3.95 -1.11
CA VAL A 69 10.35 -3.90 -0.89
C VAL A 69 9.74 -5.21 -1.42
N ALA A 70 8.98 -5.87 -0.55
CA ALA A 70 8.27 -7.12 -0.80
C ALA A 70 6.76 -6.90 -0.96
N LEU A 71 6.20 -5.89 -0.28
CA LEU A 71 4.79 -5.52 -0.32
C LEU A 71 4.66 -3.99 -0.29
N LEU A 72 3.79 -3.44 -1.14
CA LEU A 72 3.27 -2.09 -1.01
C LEU A 72 1.82 -2.16 -0.54
N GLN A 73 1.46 -1.31 0.40
CA GLN A 73 0.11 -1.22 0.93
C GLN A 73 -0.46 0.16 0.63
N LEU A 74 -1.67 0.19 0.08
CA LEU A 74 -2.40 1.43 -0.20
C LEU A 74 -3.76 1.38 0.44
N ALA A 75 -4.11 2.40 1.23
CA ALA A 75 -5.38 2.45 1.95
C ALA A 75 -6.13 3.76 1.69
N ALA A 76 -7.38 3.64 1.25
CA ALA A 76 -8.29 4.78 1.14
C ALA A 76 -9.75 4.33 1.22
N ARG A 77 -10.61 5.17 1.81
CA ARG A 77 -12.08 5.03 1.83
C ARG A 77 -12.57 3.61 2.18
N GLY A 78 -11.98 2.97 3.20
CA GLY A 78 -12.36 1.63 3.65
C GLY A 78 -11.87 0.48 2.76
N THR A 79 -10.95 0.74 1.82
CA THR A 79 -10.27 -0.28 1.03
C THR A 79 -8.78 -0.25 1.33
N CYS A 80 -8.17 -1.43 1.49
CA CYS A 80 -6.73 -1.61 1.59
C CYS A 80 -6.27 -2.60 0.50
N LEU A 81 -5.43 -2.12 -0.41
CA LEU A 81 -4.79 -2.94 -1.43
C LEU A 81 -3.40 -3.35 -0.95
N LEU A 82 -3.08 -4.63 -1.05
CA LEU A 82 -1.79 -5.22 -0.72
C LEU A 82 -1.14 -5.69 -2.03
N LEU A 83 -0.27 -4.86 -2.60
CA LEU A 83 0.43 -5.10 -3.86
C LEU A 83 1.74 -5.84 -3.59
N LYS A 84 1.81 -7.11 -3.98
CA LYS A 84 3.07 -7.87 -3.88
C LYS A 84 4.06 -7.38 -4.93
N ARG A 85 5.34 -7.61 -4.64
CA ARG A 85 6.46 -7.24 -5.49
C ARG A 85 6.28 -7.49 -7.00
N PRO A 86 5.73 -8.63 -7.51
CA PRO A 86 5.56 -8.82 -8.95
C PRO A 86 4.71 -7.74 -9.64
N VAL A 87 3.74 -7.15 -8.92
CA VAL A 87 2.95 -6.00 -9.42
C VAL A 87 3.81 -4.74 -9.56
N LEU A 88 4.81 -4.58 -8.68
CA LEU A 88 5.68 -3.40 -8.61
C LEU A 88 6.84 -3.48 -9.60
N GLU A 89 7.25 -4.67 -10.03
CA GLU A 89 8.31 -4.83 -11.04
C GLU A 89 7.90 -4.32 -12.43
N SER A 90 6.60 -4.19 -12.67
CA SER A 90 6.02 -3.54 -13.85
C SER A 90 4.80 -2.73 -13.43
N PRO A 91 5.00 -1.54 -12.82
CA PRO A 91 3.90 -0.81 -12.20
C PRO A 91 2.80 -0.46 -13.21
N PRO A 92 1.53 -0.79 -12.92
CA PRO A 92 0.43 -0.39 -13.78
C PRO A 92 0.30 1.14 -13.80
N GLY A 93 -0.08 1.70 -14.96
CA GLY A 93 -0.22 3.16 -15.12
C GLY A 93 -1.17 3.80 -14.12
N ASP A 94 -2.22 3.08 -13.70
CA ASP A 94 -3.18 3.54 -12.68
C ASP A 94 -2.53 3.71 -11.29
N LEU A 95 -1.56 2.85 -10.93
CA LEU A 95 -0.77 2.99 -9.70
C LEU A 95 0.16 4.21 -9.78
N VAL A 96 0.86 4.37 -10.91
CA VAL A 96 1.76 5.51 -11.13
C VAL A 96 0.99 6.82 -11.06
N ALA A 97 -0.15 6.90 -11.74
CA ALA A 97 -1.00 8.09 -11.74
C ALA A 97 -1.47 8.45 -10.32
N LEU A 98 -1.89 7.47 -9.53
CA LEU A 98 -2.35 7.68 -8.16
C LEU A 98 -1.22 8.18 -7.23
N LEU A 99 -0.02 7.60 -7.33
CA LEU A 99 1.13 8.02 -6.50
C LEU A 99 1.67 9.39 -6.91
N GLU A 100 1.68 9.69 -8.21
CA GLU A 100 2.18 10.95 -8.76
C GLU A 100 1.20 12.12 -8.74
N ASP A 101 -0.05 11.91 -8.33
CA ASP A 101 -1.07 12.96 -8.20
C ASP A 101 -0.78 13.86 -7.00
N PRO A 102 -0.42 15.15 -7.19
CA PRO A 102 -0.15 16.08 -6.09
C PRO A 102 -1.41 16.52 -5.33
N GLY A 103 -2.60 16.24 -5.85
CA GLY A 103 -3.88 16.52 -5.19
C GLY A 103 -4.24 15.49 -4.10
N VAL A 104 -3.56 14.35 -4.07
CA VAL A 104 -3.76 13.28 -3.09
C VAL A 104 -2.60 13.29 -2.10
N LEU A 105 -2.85 13.56 -0.82
CA LEU A 105 -1.80 13.52 0.21
C LEU A 105 -1.41 12.06 0.50
N LYS A 106 -0.12 11.72 0.38
CA LYS A 106 0.38 10.39 0.78
C LYS A 106 0.79 10.43 2.25
N CYS A 107 0.22 9.56 3.07
CA CYS A 107 0.51 9.52 4.50
C CYS A 107 0.86 8.11 4.99
N GLY A 108 1.77 8.05 5.95
CA GLY A 108 2.09 6.86 6.71
C GLY A 108 3.14 7.18 7.77
N VAL A 109 3.50 6.21 8.59
CA VAL A 109 4.49 6.41 9.66
C VAL A 109 5.88 6.16 9.10
N GLY A 110 6.76 7.17 9.14
CA GLY A 110 8.14 7.00 8.71
C GLY A 110 8.35 6.77 7.20
N ILE A 111 7.35 7.08 6.36
CA ILE A 111 7.29 6.71 4.93
C ILE A 111 8.43 7.22 4.05
N ALA A 112 9.30 8.11 4.54
CA ALA A 112 10.39 8.66 3.76
C ALA A 112 11.32 7.56 3.20
N GLN A 113 11.57 6.50 3.98
CA GLN A 113 12.39 5.38 3.52
C GLN A 113 11.65 4.51 2.50
N ASP A 114 10.35 4.27 2.72
CA ASP A 114 9.48 3.52 1.81
C ASP A 114 9.43 4.18 0.43
N LEU A 115 9.15 5.49 0.39
CA LEU A 115 9.10 6.26 -0.86
C LEU A 115 10.44 6.22 -1.60
N ARG A 116 11.55 6.35 -0.88
CA ARG A 116 12.89 6.25 -1.47
C ARG A 116 13.13 4.88 -2.09
N LEU A 117 12.79 3.79 -1.39
CA LEU A 117 12.99 2.44 -1.90
C LEU A 117 12.06 2.13 -3.08
N LEU A 118 10.82 2.65 -3.07
CA LEU A 118 9.89 2.52 -4.19
C LEU A 118 10.42 3.21 -5.46
N GLU A 119 10.98 4.41 -5.32
CA GLU A 119 11.61 5.12 -6.43
C GLU A 119 12.88 4.41 -6.93
N GLU A 120 13.79 4.05 -6.01
CA GLU A 120 15.07 3.41 -6.36
C GLU A 120 14.89 2.01 -7.00
N GLN A 121 13.89 1.22 -6.55
CA GLN A 121 13.72 -0.17 -7.00
C GLN A 121 12.74 -0.34 -8.16
N PHE A 122 11.74 0.54 -8.28
CA PHE A 122 10.65 0.37 -9.24
C PHE A 122 10.35 1.62 -10.06
N GLY A 123 11.06 2.73 -9.84
CA GLY A 123 10.79 4.00 -10.50
C GLY A 123 9.47 4.65 -10.08
N LEU A 124 8.88 4.21 -8.97
CA LEU A 124 7.62 4.72 -8.45
C LEU A 124 7.83 6.02 -7.68
N ARG A 125 7.64 7.15 -8.36
CA ARG A 125 7.72 8.48 -7.75
C ARG A 125 6.40 8.84 -7.07
N THR A 126 6.50 9.69 -6.05
CA THR A 126 5.35 10.15 -5.27
C THR A 126 5.38 11.68 -5.16
N LYS A 127 4.21 12.33 -5.22
CA LYS A 127 4.07 13.80 -5.05
C LYS A 127 2.93 14.12 -4.09
N GLY A 128 2.98 15.25 -3.38
CA GLY A 128 1.88 15.67 -2.48
C GLY A 128 2.06 15.22 -1.05
#